data_AF-A0A644UY59-F1
#
_entry.id   AF-A0A644UY59-F1
#
_cell.length_a   1.000
_cell.length_b   1.000
_cell.length_c   1.000
_cell.angle_alpha   90.00
_cell.angle_beta   90.00
_cell.angle_gamma   90.00
#
_symmetry.space_group_name_H-M   'P 1'
#
loop_
_entity.id
_entity.type
_entity.pdbx_description
1 polymer ?
#
loop_
_entity_poly.entity_id
_entity_poly.type
_entity_poly.pdbx_seq_one_letter_code
_entity_poly.pdbx_strand_id
1 'polypeptide(L)' 'MHGSSNLNKNTGRKNLTYREKEISKLRIQGYTRKEIADILNISHFTVKKHLENIYKKLGIASVVELIKLVYREK' A
#
# COMPACT_ATOMS: atom_id res chain seq x y z
N MET A 1 15.61 -6.20 22.27
CA MET A 1 14.50 -6.87 21.54
C MET A 1 13.79 -5.85 20.66
N HIS A 2 14.06 -5.85 19.35
CA HIS A 2 13.07 -5.60 18.31
C HIS A 2 13.44 -6.54 17.16
N GLY A 3 12.45 -7.32 16.76
CA GLY A 3 12.62 -8.60 16.08
C GLY A 3 13.40 -8.51 14.78
N SER A 4 14.28 -9.50 14.61
CA SER A 4 14.51 -10.16 13.34
C SER A 4 13.20 -10.30 12.58
N SER A 5 13.14 -9.77 11.36
CA SER A 5 12.11 -10.15 10.39
C SER A 5 12.65 -9.95 8.99
N ASN A 6 13.32 -11.01 8.56
CA ASN A 6 13.61 -11.37 7.19
C ASN A 6 12.31 -11.29 6.35
N LEU A 7 12.10 -10.20 5.63
CA LEU A 7 10.96 -10.07 4.73
C LEU A 7 11.42 -10.33 3.29
N ASN A 8 11.01 -11.50 2.81
CA ASN A 8 11.01 -11.92 1.41
C ASN A 8 10.48 -10.79 0.50
N LYS A 9 11.39 -9.99 -0.08
CA LYS A 9 11.09 -8.73 -0.78
C LYS A 9 10.42 -8.92 -2.16
N ASN A 10 9.98 -10.13 -2.53
CA ASN A 10 9.58 -10.42 -3.91
C ASN A 10 8.16 -10.98 -4.10
N THR A 11 7.37 -11.18 -3.03
CA THR A 11 6.03 -11.78 -3.14
C THR A 11 4.88 -10.92 -2.60
N GLY A 12 5.18 -9.77 -1.97
CA GLY A 12 4.16 -8.93 -1.30
C GLY A 12 3.07 -8.38 -2.23
N ARG A 13 3.40 -8.01 -3.48
CA ARG A 13 2.40 -7.51 -4.44
C ARG A 13 1.41 -8.58 -4.92
N LYS A 14 1.77 -9.86 -4.84
CA LYS A 14 0.87 -10.96 -5.23
C LYS A 14 -0.26 -11.20 -4.21
N ASN A 15 -0.11 -10.73 -2.97
CA ASN A 15 -1.09 -10.95 -1.89
C ASN A 15 -2.03 -9.77 -1.61
N LEU A 16 -1.97 -8.70 -2.40
CA LEU A 16 -2.94 -7.61 -2.31
C LEU A 16 -4.22 -7.99 -3.05
N THR A 17 -5.36 -7.77 -2.39
CA THR A 17 -6.68 -7.87 -3.04
C THR A 17 -6.82 -6.81 -4.12
N TYR A 18 -7.79 -6.99 -5.02
CA TYR A 18 -8.06 -6.03 -6.10
C TYR A 18 -8.21 -4.59 -5.59
N ARG A 19 -8.99 -4.36 -4.53
CA ARG A 19 -9.17 -3.03 -3.92
C ARG A 19 -7.88 -2.46 -3.34
N GLU A 20 -7.05 -3.31 -2.72
CA GLU A 20 -5.77 -2.89 -2.16
C GLU A 20 -4.77 -2.49 -3.27
N LYS A 21 -4.77 -3.22 -4.39
CA LYS A 21 -3.98 -2.85 -5.58
C LYS A 21 -4.43 -1.51 -6.17
N GLU A 22 -5.73 -1.27 -6.29
CA GLU A 22 -6.25 0.01 -6.79
C GLU A 22 -5.85 1.17 -5.86
N ILE A 23 -6.04 1.02 -4.54
CA ILE A 23 -5.67 2.04 -3.56
C ILE A 23 -4.16 2.32 -3.60
N SER A 24 -3.33 1.28 -3.63
CA SER A 24 -1.88 1.44 -3.70
C SER A 24 -1.44 2.10 -5.01
N LYS A 25 -2.04 1.74 -6.15
CA LYS A 25 -1.76 2.34 -7.46
C LYS A 25 -2.09 3.84 -7.48
N LEU A 26 -3.29 4.23 -7.04
CA LEU A 26 -3.66 5.63 -6.91
C LEU A 26 -2.73 6.37 -5.94
N ARG A 27 -2.34 5.71 -4.85
CA ARG A 27 -1.40 6.29 -3.89
C ARG A 27 -0.01 6.56 -4.49
N ILE A 28 0.46 5.69 -5.38
CA ILE A 28 1.75 5.82 -6.08
C ILE A 28 1.67 6.86 -7.19
N GLN A 29 0.50 7.03 -7.80
CA GLN A 29 0.24 8.09 -8.79
C GLN A 29 0.23 9.50 -8.17
N GLY A 30 0.28 9.62 -6.84
CA GLY A 30 0.35 10.89 -6.12
C GLY A 30 -0.98 11.36 -5.53
N TYR A 31 -2.07 10.60 -5.71
CA TYR A 31 -3.35 10.97 -5.14
C TYR A 31 -3.34 10.97 -3.61
N THR A 32 -3.97 11.98 -3.03
CA THR A 32 -4.19 12.09 -1.60
C THR A 32 -5.24 11.09 -1.14
N ARG A 33 -5.27 10.80 0.17
CA ARG A 33 -6.26 9.86 0.74
C ARG A 33 -7.71 10.33 0.51
N LYS A 34 -7.91 11.65 0.38
CA LYS A 34 -9.20 12.26 0.08
C LYS A 34 -9.59 12.04 -1.38
N GLU A 35 -8.67 12.23 -2.32
CA GLU A 35 -8.92 11.95 -3.74
C GLU A 35 -9.14 10.47 -3.99
N ILE A 36 -8.35 9.59 -3.37
CA ILE A 36 -8.55 8.13 -3.47
C ILE A 36 -9.93 7.74 -2.92
N ALA A 37 -10.36 8.37 -1.83
CA ALA A 37 -11.67 8.17 -1.24
C ALA A 37 -12.79 8.58 -2.21
N ASP A 38 -12.63 9.74 -2.86
CA ASP A 38 -13.57 10.25 -3.86
C ASP A 38 -13.66 9.34 -5.10
N ILE A 39 -12.51 8.97 -5.67
CA ILE A 39 -12.39 8.09 -6.85
C ILE A 39 -13.01 6.72 -6.58
N LEU A 40 -12.78 6.14 -5.40
CA LEU A 40 -13.28 4.82 -5.03
C LEU A 40 -14.66 4.87 -4.36
N ASN A 41 -15.25 6.06 -4.19
CA ASN A 41 -16.53 6.28 -3.51
C ASN A 41 -16.57 5.65 -2.10
N ILE A 42 -15.47 5.77 -1.35
CA ILE A 42 -15.33 5.26 0.03
C ILE A 42 -14.86 6.36 0.97
N SER A 43 -15.01 6.16 2.28
CA SER A 43 -14.52 7.14 3.25
C SER A 43 -12.98 7.18 3.29
N HIS A 44 -12.40 8.37 3.50
CA HIS A 44 -10.96 8.54 3.69
C HIS A 44 -10.42 7.75 4.90
N PHE A 45 -11.27 7.48 5.91
CA PHE A 45 -10.96 6.56 7.01
C PHE A 45 -10.79 5.12 6.53
N THR A 46 -11.65 4.68 5.60
CA THR A 46 -11.56 3.37 4.96
C THR A 46 -10.29 3.26 4.11
N VAL A 47 -9.94 4.30 3.35
CA VAL A 47 -8.67 4.37 2.61
C VAL A 47 -7.48 4.24 3.56
N LYS A 48 -7.49 4.96 4.69
CA LYS A 48 -6.44 4.85 5.72
C LYS A 48 -6.32 3.42 6.23
N LYS A 49 -7.45 2.78 6.58
CA LYS A 49 -7.48 1.39 7.07
C LYS A 49 -6.95 0.40 6.03
N HIS A 50 -7.32 0.58 4.76
CA HIS A 50 -6.80 -0.22 3.66
C HIS A 50 -5.30 -0.04 3.51
N LEU A 51 -4.79 1.19 3.56
CA LEU A 51 -3.34 1.45 3.51
C LEU A 51 -2.59 0.80 4.68
N GLU A 52 -3.12 0.86 5.90
CA GLU A 52 -2.52 0.17 7.05
C GLU A 52 -2.45 -1.36 6.84
N ASN A 53 -3.52 -1.95 6.31
CA ASN A 53 -3.54 -3.38 5.98
C ASN A 53 -2.54 -3.71 4.85
N ILE A 54 -2.47 -2.88 3.82
CA ILE A 54 -1.49 -3.00 2.72
C ILE A 54 -0.07 -2.95 3.27
N TYR A 55 0.23 -1.97 4.11
CA TYR A 55 1.54 -1.81 4.74
C TYR A 55 1.91 -3.01 5.59
N LYS A 56 0.97 -3.51 6.40
CA LYS A 56 1.17 -4.72 7.20
C LYS A 56 1.39 -5.97 6.34
N LYS A 57 0.64 -6.12 5.24
CA LYS A 57 0.81 -7.24 4.28
C LYS A 57 2.13 -7.18 3.52
N LEU A 58 2.57 -5.98 3.16
CA LEU A 58 3.82 -5.76 2.44
C LEU A 58 5.03 -5.70 3.38
N GLY A 59 4.82 -5.59 4.69
CA GLY A 59 5.89 -5.43 5.68
C GLY A 59 6.61 -4.09 5.58
N ILE A 60 5.93 -3.03 5.13
CA ILE A 60 6.49 -1.69 4.99
C ILE A 60 5.88 -0.74 6.01
N ALA A 61 6.60 0.33 6.36
CA ALA A 61 6.13 1.33 7.31
C ALA A 61 5.72 2.65 6.65
N SER A 62 6.01 2.83 5.35
CA SER A 62 5.85 4.12 4.68
C SER A 62 5.38 4.04 3.24
N VAL A 63 4.64 5.08 2.82
CA VAL A 63 4.23 5.28 1.42
C VAL A 63 5.44 5.37 0.48
N VAL A 64 6.56 5.93 0.96
CA VAL A 64 7.80 6.02 0.19
C VAL A 64 8.35 4.62 -0.12
N GLU A 65 8.27 3.69 0.83
CA GLU A 65 8.65 2.30 0.59
C GLU A 65 7.69 1.61 -0.37
N LEU A 66 6.38 1.89 -0.30
CA LEU A 66 5.39 1.39 -1.27
C LEU A 66 5.75 1.82 -2.69
N ILE A 67 6.06 3.10 -2.88
CA ILE A 67 6.49 3.67 -4.15
C ILE A 67 7.79 3.00 -4.61
N LYS A 68 8.83 2.98 -3.75
CA LYS A 68 10.11 2.34 -4.06
C LYS A 68 9.95 0.88 -4.46
N LEU A 69 9.10 0.13 -3.75
CA LEU A 69 8.78 -1.23 -4.10
C LEU A 69 8.24 -1.26 -5.51
N VAL A 70 7.19 -0.51 -5.83
CA VAL A 70 6.54 -0.47 -7.16
C VAL A 70 7.49 -0.12 -8.30
N TYR A 71 8.30 0.92 -8.13
CA TYR A 71 9.27 1.35 -9.14
C TYR A 71 10.42 0.36 -9.35
N ARG A 72 10.75 -0.51 -8.38
CA ARG A 72 11.86 -1.47 -8.50
C ARG A 72 11.57 -2.70 -9.38
N GLU A 73 10.32 -2.90 -9.82
CA GLU A 73 9.98 -3.97 -10.80
C GLU A 73 9.80 -3.42 -12.23
N LYS A 74 10.19 -2.17 -12.50
CA LYS A 74 10.19 -1.62 -13.85
C LYS A 74 11.60 -1.60 -14.41
#